data_AF-A0A3M8HAT2-F1
#
_entry.id   AF-A0A3M8HAT2-F1
#
_cell.length_a   1.000
_cell.length_b   1.000
_cell.length_c   1.000
_cell.angle_alpha   90.00
_cell.angle_beta   90.00
_cell.angle_gamma   90.00
#
_symmetry.space_group_name_H-M   'P 1'
#
loop_
_entity.id
_entity.type
_entity.pdbx_description
1 polymer ?
#
loop_
_entity_poly.entity_id
_entity_poly.type
_entity_poly.pdbx_seq_one_letter_code
_entity_poly.pdbx_strand_id
1 'polypeptide(L)'
;MSIEELLKSMNIGVEFKKIKSSSKILAVTKKGIKYSLGKNGNSKTVTFKELKEAIDELEGTGCISREWYSKKFPIQSKSAPCNYSTIGGLLMHVSYVSYDKGKYLKVE
;
A
#
# COMPACT_ATOMS: atom_id res chain seq x y z
N MET A 1 9.90 9.82 4.40
CA MET A 1 8.50 9.97 4.91
C MET A 1 8.31 9.02 6.07
N SER A 2 7.65 9.43 7.16
CA SER A 2 7.32 8.55 8.28
C SER A 2 5.94 7.89 8.12
N ILE A 3 5.69 6.81 8.86
CA ILE A 3 4.36 6.18 8.85
C ILE A 3 3.31 7.11 9.46
N GLU A 4 3.65 7.94 10.45
CA GLU A 4 2.73 8.92 11.04
C GLU A 4 2.31 9.97 10.02
N GLU A 5 3.23 10.45 9.17
CA GLU A 5 2.93 11.37 8.08
C GLU A 5 1.97 10.76 7.07
N LEU A 6 2.22 9.49 6.68
CA LEU A 6 1.31 8.75 5.82
C LEU A 6 -0.10 8.70 6.43
N LEU A 7 -0.21 8.32 7.70
CA LEU A 7 -1.52 8.15 8.36
C LEU A 7 -2.33 9.44 8.47
N LYS A 8 -1.68 10.62 8.53
CA LYS A 8 -2.39 11.92 8.49
C LYS A 8 -3.16 12.13 7.19
N SER A 9 -2.73 11.52 6.09
CA SER A 9 -3.42 11.57 4.80
C SER A 9 -4.51 10.49 4.63
N MET A 10 -4.57 9.52 5.56
CA MET A 10 -5.43 8.34 5.44
C MET A 10 -6.72 8.52 6.22
N ASN A 11 -7.67 9.24 5.62
CA ASN A 11 -9.01 9.41 6.20
C ASN A 11 -10.01 8.39 5.65
N ILE A 12 -11.00 8.04 6.47
CA ILE A 12 -12.13 7.22 6.00
C ILE A 12 -12.81 7.94 4.84
N GLY A 13 -13.04 7.22 3.76
CA GLY A 13 -13.67 7.75 2.56
C GLY A 13 -12.70 8.21 1.46
N VAL A 14 -11.40 8.32 1.76
CA VAL A 14 -10.38 8.67 0.76
C VAL A 14 -10.34 7.60 -0.33
N GLU A 15 -10.43 8.04 -1.58
CA GLU A 15 -10.22 7.21 -2.75
C GLU A 15 -8.79 7.38 -3.27
N PHE A 16 -8.16 6.26 -3.59
CA PHE A 16 -6.79 6.24 -4.10
C PHE A 16 -6.68 5.31 -5.31
N LYS A 17 -5.84 5.73 -6.25
CA LYS A 17 -5.60 5.01 -7.49
C LYS A 17 -4.55 3.93 -7.29
N LYS A 18 -4.81 2.76 -7.85
CA LYS A 18 -3.86 1.68 -8.08
C LYS A 18 -3.63 1.56 -9.59
N ILE A 19 -2.67 0.74 -9.98
CA ILE A 19 -2.29 0.59 -11.40
C ILE A 19 -3.46 0.17 -12.28
N LYS A 20 -4.30 -0.75 -11.80
CA LYS A 20 -5.40 -1.34 -12.58
C LYS A 20 -6.80 -0.98 -12.08
N SER A 21 -6.91 -0.26 -10.96
CA SER A 21 -8.20 0.00 -10.31
C SER A 21 -8.08 1.13 -9.30
N SER A 22 -9.20 1.59 -8.75
CA SER A 22 -9.22 2.45 -7.56
C SER A 22 -9.73 1.66 -6.35
N SER A 23 -9.39 2.14 -5.16
CA SER A 23 -9.93 1.64 -3.89
C SER A 23 -10.26 2.80 -2.98
N LYS A 24 -11.11 2.53 -2.00
CA LYS A 24 -11.53 3.48 -0.98
C LYS A 24 -11.11 3.00 0.40
N ILE A 25 -10.64 3.90 1.24
CA ILE A 25 -10.36 3.62 2.66
C ILE A 25 -11.71 3.48 3.37
N LEU A 26 -11.92 2.31 3.96
CA LEU A 26 -13.15 1.98 4.69
C LEU A 26 -12.98 2.18 6.20
N ALA A 27 -11.78 1.92 6.73
CA ALA A 27 -11.44 2.14 8.13
C ALA A 27 -9.93 2.22 8.31
N VAL A 28 -9.49 3.05 9.25
CA VAL A 28 -8.12 3.03 9.80
C VAL A 28 -8.23 2.47 11.22
N THR A 29 -7.63 1.31 11.44
CA THR A 29 -7.73 0.57 12.70
C THR A 29 -6.35 0.39 13.32
N LYS A 30 -6.29 -0.04 14.59
CA LYS A 30 -5.02 -0.40 15.24
C LYS A 30 -4.20 -1.46 14.49
N LYS A 31 -4.84 -2.29 13.67
CA LYS A 31 -4.19 -3.37 12.90
C LYS A 31 -3.67 -2.90 11.54
N GLY A 32 -4.20 -1.80 11.00
CA GLY A 32 -3.92 -1.35 9.65
C GLY A 32 -5.08 -0.65 8.96
N ILE A 33 -4.95 -0.49 7.64
CA ILE A 33 -5.89 0.22 6.77
C ILE A 33 -6.78 -0.79 6.05
N LYS A 34 -8.08 -0.73 6.31
CA LYS A 34 -9.10 -1.52 5.61
C LYS A 34 -9.53 -0.77 4.35
N TYR A 35 -9.52 -1.45 3.21
CA TYR A 35 -9.82 -0.87 1.90
C TYR A 35 -10.83 -1.71 1.10
N SER A 36 -11.55 -1.07 0.19
CA SER A 36 -12.48 -1.73 -0.72
C SER A 36 -11.78 -2.45 -1.87
N LEU A 37 -12.32 -3.61 -2.25
CA LEU A 37 -11.93 -4.40 -3.41
C LEU A 37 -12.97 -4.22 -4.52
N GLY A 38 -12.71 -3.29 -5.45
CA GLY A 38 -13.63 -3.02 -6.55
C GLY A 38 -15.02 -2.58 -6.08
N LYS A 39 -16.06 -2.95 -6.84
CA LYS A 39 -17.44 -2.51 -6.62
C LYS A 39 -18.30 -3.46 -5.76
N ASN A 40 -17.83 -4.68 -5.48
CA ASN A 40 -18.67 -5.76 -4.94
C ASN A 40 -18.72 -5.81 -3.39
N GLY A 41 -18.43 -4.71 -2.69
CA GLY A 41 -18.45 -4.64 -1.22
C GLY A 41 -17.35 -5.42 -0.48
N ASN A 42 -16.55 -6.21 -1.19
CA ASN A 42 -15.42 -6.94 -0.61
C ASN A 42 -14.36 -5.98 -0.05
N SER A 43 -13.67 -6.40 1.01
CA SER A 43 -12.63 -5.59 1.64
C SER A 43 -11.47 -6.42 2.17
N LYS A 44 -10.29 -5.80 2.25
CA LYS A 44 -9.08 -6.37 2.84
C LYS A 44 -8.38 -5.33 3.68
N THR A 45 -7.37 -5.77 4.43
CA THR A 45 -6.59 -4.91 5.32
C THR A 45 -5.12 -5.02 4.95
N VAL A 46 -4.48 -3.87 4.70
CA VAL A 46 -3.02 -3.74 4.72
C VAL A 46 -2.62 -3.43 6.14
N THR A 47 -1.71 -4.22 6.71
CA THR A 47 -1.24 -4.01 8.08
C THR A 47 -0.25 -2.84 8.16
N PHE A 48 -0.14 -2.21 9.32
CA PHE A 48 0.89 -1.18 9.51
C PHE A 48 2.32 -1.74 9.42
N LYS A 49 2.51 -3.02 9.74
CA LYS A 49 3.79 -3.70 9.51
C LYS A 49 4.14 -3.73 8.02
N GLU A 50 3.21 -4.08 7.15
CA GLU A 50 3.43 -4.07 5.70
C GLU A 50 3.75 -2.66 5.17
N LEU A 51 3.05 -1.64 5.66
CA LEU A 51 3.32 -0.25 5.27
C LEU A 51 4.68 0.24 5.75
N LYS A 52 5.03 -0.02 7.02
CA LYS A 52 6.29 0.40 7.60
C LYS A 52 7.47 -0.21 6.85
N GLU A 53 7.47 -1.53 6.67
CA GLU A 53 8.57 -2.22 5.97
C GLU A 53 8.67 -1.80 4.50
N ALA A 54 7.56 -1.42 3.86
CA ALA A 54 7.58 -0.88 2.50
C ALA A 54 8.24 0.51 2.45
N ILE A 55 7.94 1.38 3.42
CA ILE A 55 8.60 2.68 3.55
C ILE A 55 10.08 2.50 3.86
N ASP A 56 10.43 1.63 4.82
CA ASP A 56 11.83 1.36 5.19
C ASP A 56 12.62 0.81 3.99
N GLU A 57 12.03 -0.10 3.19
CA GLU A 57 12.65 -0.59 1.96
C GLU A 57 12.82 0.51 0.90
N LEU A 58 11.83 1.40 0.74
CA LEU A 58 11.90 2.52 -0.20
C LEU A 58 12.97 3.54 0.22
N GLU A 59 13.10 3.82 1.51
CA GLU A 59 14.17 4.67 2.04
C GLU A 59 15.55 4.03 1.84
N GLY A 60 15.67 2.71 1.97
CA GLY A 60 16.95 2.00 1.84
C GLY A 60 17.38 1.68 0.41
N THR A 61 16.45 1.29 -0.47
CA THR A 61 16.75 0.79 -1.83
C THR A 61 16.17 1.64 -2.95
N GLY A 62 15.29 2.59 -2.63
CA GLY A 62 14.57 3.40 -3.61
C GLY A 62 13.42 2.69 -4.33
N CYS A 63 13.16 1.38 -4.09
CA CYS A 63 12.06 0.69 -4.76
C CYS A 63 11.46 -0.48 -4.00
N ILE A 64 10.19 -0.82 -4.29
CA ILE A 64 9.58 -2.08 -3.89
C ILE A 64 9.01 -2.83 -5.11
N SER A 65 9.38 -4.11 -5.24
CA SER A 65 8.88 -4.99 -6.29
C SER A 65 7.90 -6.03 -5.73
N ARG A 66 7.17 -6.70 -6.64
CA ARG A 66 6.33 -7.83 -6.27
C ARG A 66 7.13 -8.96 -5.63
N GLU A 67 8.34 -9.21 -6.14
CA GLU A 67 9.23 -10.27 -5.65
C GLU A 67 9.70 -9.98 -4.24
N TRP A 68 10.09 -8.72 -3.96
CA TRP A 68 10.41 -8.27 -2.61
C TRP A 68 9.25 -8.53 -1.67
N TYR A 69 8.04 -8.11 -2.05
CA TYR A 69 6.86 -8.26 -1.20
C TYR A 69 6.54 -9.74 -0.93
N SER A 70 6.66 -10.61 -1.93
CA SER A 70 6.48 -12.06 -1.77
C SER A 70 7.52 -12.71 -0.87
N LYS A 71 8.78 -12.24 -0.90
CA LYS A 71 9.85 -12.73 -0.01
C LYS A 71 9.67 -12.24 1.43
N LYS A 72 9.33 -10.96 1.61
CA LYS A 72 9.18 -10.32 2.93
C LYS A 72 7.89 -10.75 3.64
N PHE A 73 6.81 -10.92 2.89
CA PHE A 73 5.47 -11.26 3.40
C PHE A 73 4.91 -12.50 2.69
N PRO A 74 5.50 -13.69 2.89
CA PRO A 74 5.10 -14.91 2.16
C PRO A 74 3.66 -15.35 2.47
N ILE A 75 3.17 -15.09 3.69
CA ILE A 75 1.79 -15.42 4.09
C ILE A 75 0.81 -14.45 3.43
N GLN A 76 1.03 -13.14 3.58
CA GLN A 76 0.15 -12.09 3.04
C GLN A 76 0.17 -12.09 1.51
N SER A 77 1.29 -12.38 0.88
CA SER A 77 1.37 -12.47 -0.59
C SER A 77 0.51 -13.60 -1.16
N LYS A 78 0.26 -14.66 -0.39
CA LYS A 78 -0.63 -15.77 -0.76
C LYS A 78 -2.09 -15.47 -0.42
N SER A 79 -2.39 -15.01 0.81
CA SER A 79 -3.77 -14.80 1.28
C SER A 79 -4.39 -13.46 0.85
N ALA A 80 -3.56 -12.42 0.76
CA ALA A 80 -3.92 -11.05 0.43
C ALA A 80 -3.02 -10.45 -0.67
N PRO A 81 -2.90 -11.08 -1.86
CA PRO A 81 -1.98 -10.63 -2.92
C PRO A 81 -2.19 -9.18 -3.37
N CYS A 82 -3.41 -8.64 -3.24
CA CYS A 82 -3.74 -7.27 -3.58
C CYS A 82 -3.21 -6.24 -2.57
N ASN A 83 -2.68 -6.65 -1.42
CA ASN A 83 -2.05 -5.73 -0.47
C ASN A 83 -0.84 -5.02 -1.08
N TYR A 84 -0.02 -5.71 -1.89
CA TYR A 84 1.10 -5.08 -2.59
C TYR A 84 0.68 -3.86 -3.43
N SER A 85 -0.29 -4.03 -4.33
CA SER A 85 -0.77 -2.92 -5.17
C SER A 85 -1.54 -1.87 -4.38
N THR A 86 -2.04 -2.24 -3.19
CA THR A 86 -2.67 -1.30 -2.26
C THR A 86 -1.66 -0.43 -1.57
N ILE A 87 -0.57 -1.01 -1.04
CA ILE A 87 0.55 -0.27 -0.45
C ILE A 87 1.06 0.75 -1.47
N GLY A 88 1.37 0.30 -2.69
CA GLY A 88 1.83 1.22 -3.72
C GLY A 88 0.80 2.30 -4.07
N GLY A 89 -0.50 1.98 -4.16
CA GLY A 89 -1.54 2.97 -4.41
C GLY A 89 -1.69 4.01 -3.29
N LEU A 90 -1.54 3.60 -2.03
CA LEU A 90 -1.56 4.52 -0.87
C LEU A 90 -0.35 5.45 -0.89
N LEU A 91 0.84 4.94 -1.22
CA LEU A 91 2.06 5.73 -1.32
C LEU A 91 2.07 6.65 -2.55
N MET A 92 1.50 6.21 -3.67
CA MET A 92 1.29 7.06 -4.85
C MET A 92 0.32 8.21 -4.55
N HIS A 93 -0.72 7.97 -3.74
CA HIS A 93 -1.69 9.01 -3.39
C HIS A 93 -1.05 10.21 -2.69
N VAL A 94 -0.03 9.96 -1.86
CA VAL A 94 0.77 11.01 -1.20
C VAL A 94 2.00 11.43 -2.01
N SER A 95 2.06 11.06 -3.28
CA SER A 95 3.19 11.35 -4.19
C SER A 95 4.57 10.89 -3.69
N TYR A 96 4.60 9.90 -2.79
CA TYR A 96 5.85 9.37 -2.24
C TYR A 96 6.53 8.38 -3.20
N VAL A 97 5.74 7.71 -4.04
CA VAL A 97 6.25 6.80 -5.07
C VAL A 97 5.58 7.05 -6.41
N SER A 98 6.30 6.70 -7.48
CA SER A 98 5.77 6.51 -8.82
C SER A 98 5.79 5.02 -9.17
N TYR A 99 5.00 4.60 -10.16
CA TYR A 99 5.01 3.22 -10.63
C TYR A 99 5.69 3.12 -11.99
N ASP A 100 6.68 2.25 -12.09
CA ASP A 100 7.37 1.94 -13.34
C ASP A 100 7.63 0.43 -13.45
N LYS A 101 7.32 -0.14 -14.62
CA LYS A 101 7.68 -1.51 -15.03
C LYS A 101 7.55 -2.59 -13.94
N GLY A 102 6.45 -2.60 -13.19
CA GLY A 102 6.21 -3.63 -12.16
C GLY A 102 6.73 -3.31 -10.76
N LYS A 103 7.29 -2.12 -10.55
CA LYS A 103 7.86 -1.65 -9.29
C LYS A 103 7.26 -0.30 -8.89
N TYR A 104 7.27 -0.03 -7.59
CA TYR A 104 7.07 1.33 -7.09
C TYR A 104 8.43 1.91 -6.75
N LEU A 105 8.74 3.07 -7.32
CA LEU A 105 10.00 3.79 -7.17
C LEU A 105 9.75 5.02 -6.29
N LYS A 106 10.63 5.26 -5.32
CA LYS A 106 10.59 6.48 -4.50
C LYS A 106 10.74 7.71 -5.40
N VAL A 107 9.92 8.73 -5.16
CA VAL A 107 10.04 10.04 -5.81
C VAL A 107 11.00 10.88 -4.97
N GLU A 108 11.97 11.52 -5.63
CA GLU A 108 12.94 12.43 -5.00
C GLU A 108 12.32 13.76 -4.57
#